data_AF-A0A535Y6C5-F1
#
_entry.id   AF-A0A535Y6C5-F1
#
_cell.length_a   1.000
_cell.length_b   1.000
_cell.length_c   1.000
_cell.angle_alpha   90.00
_cell.angle_beta   90.00
_cell.angle_gamma   90.00
#
_symmetry.space_group_name_H-M   'P 1'
#
loop_
_entity.id
_entity.type
_entity.pdbx_description
1 polymer ?
#
loop_
_entity_poly.entity_id
_entity_poly.type
_entity_poly.pdbx_seq_one_letter_code
_entity_poly.pdbx_strand_id
1 'polypeptide(L)' 'MNVPVQPDGTMGIVDGRSKPGDYVELRAESRVLAVVSNCPQTHNPCNGFNPTPIRVMVRGG' A
#
# COMPACT_ATOMS: atom_id res chain seq x y z
N MET A 1 -3.28 2.06 1.42
CA MET A 1 -3.57 2.96 2.56
C MET A 1 -4.59 3.98 2.11
N ASN A 2 -5.76 4.05 2.75
CA ASN A 2 -6.83 4.98 2.43
C ASN A 2 -7.18 5.77 3.70
N VAL A 3 -6.76 7.04 3.75
CA VAL A 3 -6.96 7.93 4.90
C VAL A 3 -7.44 9.28 4.37
N PRO A 4 -8.74 9.42 4.08
CA PRO A 4 -9.29 10.69 3.61
C PRO A 4 -9.22 11.74 4.73
N VAL A 5 -8.93 12.97 4.33
CA VAL A 5 -9.05 14.16 5.18
C VAL A 5 -10.47 14.70 5.01
N GLN A 6 -11.19 14.85 6.12
CA GLN A 6 -12.54 15.40 6.13
C GLN A 6 -12.52 16.94 6.10
N PRO A 7 -13.65 17.60 5.78
CA PRO A 7 -13.72 19.07 5.75
C PRO A 7 -13.35 19.76 7.08
N ASP A 8 -13.57 19.08 8.20
CA ASP A 8 -13.20 19.56 9.55
C ASP A 8 -11.72 19.26 9.92
N GLY A 9 -10.95 18.70 8.99
CA GLY A 9 -9.54 18.34 9.18
C GLY A 9 -9.31 17.00 9.88
N THR A 10 -10.36 16.28 10.27
CA THR A 10 -10.21 14.94 10.86
C THR A 10 -9.75 13.92 9.82
N MET A 11 -9.08 12.87 10.30
CA MET A 11 -8.57 11.77 9.48
C MET A 11 -8.94 10.44 10.13
N GLY A 12 -9.28 9.47 9.30
CA GLY A 12 -9.57 8.10 9.74
C GLY A 12 -9.07 7.10 8.72
N ILE A 13 -8.58 5.96 9.20
CA ILE A 13 -8.24 4.83 8.33
C ILE A 13 -9.55 4.17 7.92
N VAL A 14 -9.80 4.11 6.61
CA VAL A 14 -11.00 3.50 6.03
C VAL A 14 -10.62 2.35 5.10
N ASP A 15 -11.63 1.66 4.56
CA ASP A 15 -11.43 0.49 3.70
C ASP A 15 -10.49 0.76 2.52
N GLY A 16 -9.72 -0.27 2.17
CA GLY A 16 -8.83 -0.25 1.03
C GLY A 16 -9.61 -0.14 -0.28
N ARG A 17 -9.04 0.55 -1.27
CA ARG A 17 -9.64 0.69 -2.61
C ARG A 17 -9.08 -0.30 -3.62
N SER A 18 -7.89 -0.84 -3.35
CA SER A 18 -7.20 -1.77 -4.24
C SER A 18 -7.85 -3.15 -4.21
N LYS A 19 -7.81 -3.83 -5.35
CA LYS A 19 -8.27 -5.22 -5.52
C LYS A 19 -7.11 -6.14 -5.92
N PRO A 20 -7.27 -7.48 -5.81
CA PRO A 20 -6.26 -8.43 -6.27
C PRO A 20 -5.88 -8.18 -7.74
N GLY A 21 -4.57 -8.11 -8.00
CA GLY A 21 -4.02 -7.84 -9.33
C GLY A 21 -3.72 -6.38 -9.63
N ASP A 22 -4.21 -5.44 -8.81
CA ASP A 22 -3.75 -4.04 -8.90
C ASP A 22 -2.25 -3.97 -8.59
N TYR A 23 -1.53 -3.14 -9.33
CA TYR A 23 -0.10 -2.93 -9.13
C TYR A 23 0.28 -1.48 -9.39
N VAL A 24 1.44 -1.11 -8.88
CA VAL A 24 2.16 0.10 -9.26
C VAL A 24 3.50 -0.31 -9.86
N GLU A 25 3.94 0.43 -10.87
CA GLU A 25 5.26 0.25 -11.47
C GLU A 25 6.08 1.52 -11.24
N LEU A 26 7.30 1.33 -10.74
CA LEU A 26 8.20 2.43 -10.38
C LEU A 26 9.50 2.28 -11.18
N ARG A 27 9.95 3.36 -11.83
CA ARG A 27 11.25 3.43 -12.47
C ARG A 27 12.28 4.03 -11.50
N ALA A 28 13.40 3.37 -11.34
CA ALA A 28 14.54 3.93 -10.62
C ALA A 28 15.27 4.94 -11.51
N GLU A 29 15.08 6.25 -11.26
CA GLU A 29 15.80 7.32 -11.99
C GLU A 29 17.28 7.43 -11.62
N SER A 30 17.71 6.74 -10.56
CA SER A 30 19.09 6.67 -10.09
C SER A 30 19.33 5.35 -9.34
N ARG A 31 20.56 5.14 -8.83
CA ARG A 31 20.87 3.96 -8.00
C ARG A 31 20.15 4.09 -6.65
N VAL A 32 19.25 3.16 -6.37
CA VAL A 32 18.44 3.15 -5.15
C VAL A 32 18.48 1.79 -4.47
N LEU A 33 18.33 1.79 -3.15
CA LEU A 33 17.97 0.61 -2.37
C LEU A 33 16.49 0.70 -2.03
N ALA A 34 15.67 -0.20 -2.57
CA ALA A 34 14.25 -0.26 -2.28
C ALA A 34 13.97 -1.22 -1.11
N VAL A 35 13.11 -0.80 -0.18
CA VAL A 35 12.65 -1.62 0.95
C VAL A 35 11.12 -1.58 0.97
N VAL A 36 10.48 -2.74 1.11
CA VAL A 36 9.02 -2.85 1.19
C VAL A 36 8.65 -3.57 2.48
N SER A 37 7.74 -2.97 3.26
CA SER A 37 7.11 -3.61 4.41
C SER A 37 5.66 -3.95 4.06
N ASN A 38 5.32 -5.24 4.12
CA ASN A 38 3.93 -5.66 4.01
C ASN A 38 3.26 -5.48 5.37
N CYS A 39 2.42 -4.45 5.51
CA CYS A 39 1.83 -4.04 6.79
C CYS A 39 1.17 -5.23 7.54
N PRO A 40 1.63 -5.57 8.77
CA PRO A 40 1.13 -6.74 9.50
C PRO A 40 -0.10 -6.45 10.38
N GLN A 41 -0.58 -5.21 10.44
CA GLN A 41 -1.62 -4.80 11.37
C GLN A 41 -2.96 -5.51 11.07
N THR A 42 -3.48 -6.31 11.99
CA THR A 42 -4.74 -7.06 11.81
C THR A 42 -6.00 -6.24 12.15
N HIS A 43 -5.86 -5.13 12.87
CA HIS A 43 -6.97 -4.25 13.26
C HIS A 43 -7.09 -3.03 12.33
N ASN A 44 -6.94 -3.23 11.03
CA ASN A 44 -6.91 -2.15 10.05
C ASN A 44 -7.95 -2.39 8.94
N PRO A 45 -8.99 -1.54 8.81
CA PRO A 45 -9.96 -1.71 7.72
C PRO A 45 -9.31 -1.60 6.33
N CYS A 46 -8.21 -0.85 6.21
CA CYS A 46 -7.55 -0.64 4.93
C CYS A 46 -6.95 -1.92 4.32
N ASN A 47 -6.67 -2.96 5.11
CA ASN A 47 -6.24 -4.26 4.61
C ASN A 47 -7.33 -5.34 4.71
N GLY A 48 -8.59 -4.93 4.92
CA GLY A 48 -9.71 -5.85 5.05
C GLY A 48 -9.63 -6.72 6.30
N PHE A 49 -8.89 -6.30 7.33
CA PHE A 49 -8.66 -7.04 8.58
C PHE A 49 -7.98 -8.41 8.40
N ASN A 50 -7.47 -8.69 7.19
CA ASN A 50 -6.85 -9.95 6.83
C ASN A 50 -5.64 -9.68 5.92
N PRO A 51 -4.46 -9.43 6.49
CA PRO A 51 -3.25 -9.20 5.71
C PRO A 51 -2.99 -10.36 4.74
N THR A 52 -2.80 -10.03 3.46
CA THR A 52 -2.50 -10.99 2.41
C THR A 52 -1.06 -10.84 1.92
N PRO A 53 -0.47 -11.87 1.29
CA PRO A 53 0.84 -11.74 0.66
C PRO A 53 0.83 -10.72 -0.48
N ILE A 54 1.91 -9.95 -0.59
CA ILE A 54 2.18 -9.07 -1.75
C ILE A 54 3.26 -9.66 -2.65
N ARG A 55 3.30 -9.24 -3.91
CA ARG A 55 4.36 -9.60 -4.86
C ARG A 55 5.21 -8.37 -5.18
N VAL A 56 6.53 -8.53 -5.06
CA VAL A 56 7.51 -7.54 -5.53
C VAL A 56 8.29 -8.17 -6.68
N MET A 57 8.44 -7.43 -7.77
CA MET A 57 9.26 -7.83 -8.92
C MET A 57 10.29 -6.75 -9.19
N VAL A 58 11.55 -7.14 -9.35
CA VAL A 58 12.63 -6.26 -9.80
C VAL A 58 13.05 -6.75 -11.18
N ARG A 59 13.08 -5.84 -12.16
CA ARG A 59 13.45 -6.14 -13.54
C ARG A 59 14.59 -5.21 -13.94
N GLY A 60 15.60 -5.78 -14.60
CA GLY A 60 16.60 -4.99 -15.31
C GLY A 60 16.02 -4.48 -16.63
N GLY A 61 16.54 -3.34 -17.09
CA GLY A 61 16.43 -2.96 -18.51
C GLY A 61 17.35 -3.80 -19.37
#